data_AF-A0A540M5X0-F1
#
_entry.id   AF-A0A540M5X0-F1
#
_cell.length_a   1.000
_cell.length_b   1.000
_cell.length_c   1.000
_cell.angle_alpha   90.00
_cell.angle_beta   90.00
_cell.angle_gamma   90.00
#
_symmetry.space_group_name_H-M   'P 1'
#
loop_
_entity.id
_entity.type
_entity.pdbx_description
1 polymer ?
#
loop_
_entity_poly.entity_id
_entity_poly.type
_entity_poly.pdbx_seq_one_letter_code
_entity_poly.pdbx_strand_id
1 'polypeptide(L)'
;MAMVVAVIVFVSLFLFVFLAIKFATADGDFTLTSKGGAKRDQIEDKVVWITGASRGIGEILAKQLAKLGAKLIISARNEAELERVKRELTGKHVPDGVKVLPLDLASGEDHLKDAVEKAESFFLSAGVDYMIHNAAVERPVGEGEIVPPPERSFWAKYWMYLIPLGLIVMNAITQAMNMAEEGAGQPAGQAQQPAAVQRGSSSAVRRR
;
A
#
# COMPACT_ATOMS: atom_id res chain seq x y z
N MET A 1 -38.84 -6.68 14.51
CA MET A 1 -38.22 -6.82 13.18
C MET A 1 -37.67 -5.48 12.66
N ALA A 2 -38.48 -4.42 12.56
CA ALA A 2 -38.02 -3.09 12.10
C ALA A 2 -36.86 -2.48 12.90
N MET A 3 -36.90 -2.58 14.24
CA MET A 3 -35.83 -2.04 15.11
C MET A 3 -34.47 -2.74 14.89
N VAL A 4 -34.46 -4.04 14.66
CA VAL A 4 -33.23 -4.82 14.41
C VAL A 4 -32.63 -4.43 13.06
N VAL A 5 -33.47 -4.27 12.03
CA VAL A 5 -33.04 -3.82 10.71
C VAL A 5 -32.44 -2.42 10.77
N ALA A 6 -33.05 -1.49 11.52
CA ALA A 6 -32.54 -0.14 11.68
C ALA A 6 -31.16 -0.11 12.35
N VAL A 7 -30.94 -0.93 13.39
CA VAL A 7 -29.64 -1.04 14.06
C VAL A 7 -28.57 -1.60 13.12
N ILE A 8 -28.90 -2.63 12.33
CA ILE A 8 -27.97 -3.21 11.36
C ILE A 8 -27.57 -2.16 10.30
N VAL A 9 -28.54 -1.46 9.72
CA VAL A 9 -28.27 -0.39 8.72
C VAL A 9 -27.39 0.70 9.32
N PHE A 10 -27.67 1.12 10.56
CA PHE A 10 -26.88 2.14 11.24
C PHE A 10 -25.43 1.67 11.49
N VAL A 11 -25.24 0.45 11.99
CA VAL A 11 -23.91 -0.12 12.24
C VAL A 11 -23.14 -0.32 10.94
N SER A 12 -23.80 -0.80 9.88
CA SER A 12 -23.20 -0.98 8.55
C SER A 12 -22.79 0.35 7.94
N LEU A 13 -23.63 1.39 8.03
CA LEU A 13 -23.31 2.74 7.55
C LEU A 13 -22.14 3.33 8.34
N PHE A 14 -22.15 3.21 9.66
CA PHE A 14 -21.06 3.66 10.52
C PHE A 14 -19.75 2.98 10.17
N LEU A 15 -19.76 1.64 10.01
CA LEU A 15 -18.58 0.87 9.65
C LEU A 15 -18.08 1.26 8.25
N PHE A 16 -18.98 1.45 7.29
CA PHE A 16 -18.63 1.89 5.94
C PHE A 16 -17.96 3.28 5.95
N VAL A 17 -18.53 4.25 6.67
CA VAL A 17 -17.95 5.59 6.81
C VAL A 17 -16.60 5.53 7.51
N PHE A 18 -16.47 4.74 8.58
CA PHE A 18 -15.21 4.54 9.28
C PHE A 18 -14.12 3.96 8.37
N LEU A 19 -14.46 2.91 7.60
CA LEU A 19 -13.55 2.29 6.64
C LEU A 19 -13.21 3.24 5.50
N ALA A 20 -14.15 4.03 5.00
CA ALA A 20 -13.90 5.04 3.97
C ALA A 20 -12.96 6.15 4.46
N ILE A 21 -13.10 6.61 5.71
CA ILE A 21 -12.16 7.57 6.32
C ILE A 21 -10.78 6.93 6.48
N LYS A 22 -10.72 5.69 6.96
CA LYS A 22 -9.45 4.96 7.09
C LYS A 22 -8.80 4.75 5.73
N PHE A 23 -9.56 4.45 4.69
CA PHE A 23 -9.06 4.33 3.33
C PHE A 23 -8.53 5.67 2.82
N ALA A 24 -9.31 6.75 2.92
CA ALA A 24 -8.89 8.08 2.48
C ALA A 24 -7.68 8.64 3.25
N THR A 25 -7.48 8.22 4.49
CA THR A 25 -6.32 8.64 5.32
C THR A 25 -5.14 7.67 5.25
N ALA A 26 -5.36 6.40 4.91
CA ALA A 26 -4.31 5.43 4.66
C ALA A 26 -3.71 5.58 3.26
N ASP A 27 -4.49 6.07 2.30
CA ASP A 27 -3.96 6.44 1.00
C ASP A 27 -3.11 7.71 1.14
N GLY A 28 -1.80 7.54 0.98
CA GLY A 28 -0.82 8.61 1.18
C GLY A 28 -1.06 9.79 0.26
N ASP A 29 -1.56 9.55 -0.95
CA ASP A 29 -1.82 10.58 -1.96
C ASP A 29 -2.92 11.56 -1.54
N PHE A 30 -4.04 11.08 -0.97
CA PHE A 30 -5.09 11.96 -0.48
C PHE A 30 -4.63 12.78 0.73
N THR A 31 -3.89 12.14 1.62
CA THR A 31 -3.33 12.80 2.80
C THR A 31 -2.33 13.90 2.40
N LEU A 32 -1.45 13.63 1.45
CA LEU A 32 -0.48 14.61 0.93
C LEU A 32 -1.16 15.73 0.14
N THR A 33 -2.18 15.41 -0.67
CA THR A 33 -2.96 16.41 -1.42
C THR A 33 -3.74 17.34 -0.48
N SER A 34 -4.22 16.84 0.66
CA SER A 34 -4.97 17.64 1.64
C SER A 34 -4.11 18.64 2.43
N LYS A 35 -2.80 18.39 2.56
CA LYS A 35 -1.91 19.16 3.45
C LYS A 35 -1.38 20.47 2.87
N GLY A 36 -1.73 20.82 1.63
CA GLY A 36 -1.22 22.02 0.97
C GLY A 36 0.28 21.92 0.64
N GLY A 37 0.78 22.84 -0.19
CA GLY A 37 2.20 22.86 -0.57
C GLY A 37 3.12 23.15 0.63
N ALA A 38 4.40 22.78 0.50
CA ALA A 38 5.42 23.14 1.48
C ALA A 38 5.44 24.65 1.70
N LYS A 39 5.37 25.09 2.96
CA LYS A 39 5.34 26.52 3.29
C LYS A 39 6.73 27.11 3.13
N ARG A 40 6.84 28.17 2.32
CA ARG A 40 8.12 28.78 1.94
C ARG A 40 8.90 29.29 3.15
N ASP A 41 8.23 29.88 4.13
CA ASP A 41 8.79 30.39 5.39
C ASP A 41 9.51 29.31 6.23
N GLN A 42 9.15 28.03 6.07
CA GLN A 42 9.79 26.93 6.80
C GLN A 42 11.07 26.41 6.11
N ILE A 43 11.27 26.77 4.83
CA ILE A 43 12.35 26.22 3.98
C ILE A 43 13.34 27.32 3.56
N GLU A 44 12.87 28.55 3.41
CA GLU A 44 13.70 29.66 2.96
C GLU A 44 14.86 29.92 3.92
N ASP A 45 16.05 30.12 3.35
CA ASP A 45 17.32 30.35 4.05
C ASP A 45 17.86 29.20 4.92
N LYS A 46 17.12 28.08 4.98
CA LYS A 46 17.50 26.84 5.67
C LYS A 46 18.57 26.07 4.91
N VAL A 47 19.44 25.38 5.65
CA VAL A 47 20.45 24.48 5.10
C VAL A 47 19.90 23.06 5.03
N VAL A 48 19.69 22.55 3.82
CA VAL A 48 19.19 21.19 3.59
C VAL A 48 20.26 20.31 2.96
N TRP A 49 20.56 19.18 3.61
CA TRP A 49 21.49 18.18 3.11
C TRP A 49 20.73 16.99 2.52
N ILE A 50 20.95 16.70 1.23
CA ILE A 50 20.26 15.63 0.49
C ILE A 50 21.26 14.57 0.06
N THR A 51 21.05 13.32 0.46
CA THR A 51 21.80 12.16 -0.06
C THR A 51 21.12 11.57 -1.30
N GLY A 52 21.88 11.01 -2.23
CA GLY A 52 21.34 10.50 -3.49
C GLY A 52 20.82 11.59 -4.44
N ALA A 53 21.37 12.80 -4.35
CA ALA A 53 20.88 13.97 -5.08
C ALA A 53 21.27 14.01 -6.58
N SER A 54 22.05 13.03 -7.05
CA SER A 54 22.59 13.01 -8.43
C SER A 54 21.57 12.65 -9.51
N ARG A 55 20.41 12.07 -9.15
CA ARG A 55 19.37 11.63 -10.11
C ARG A 55 18.00 11.44 -9.43
N GLY A 56 16.96 11.25 -10.23
CA GLY A 56 15.65 10.79 -9.77
C GLY A 56 14.99 11.72 -8.76
N ILE A 57 14.41 11.15 -7.70
CA ILE A 57 13.67 11.90 -6.67
C ILE A 57 14.57 12.93 -5.97
N GLY A 58 15.81 12.55 -5.64
CA GLY A 58 16.77 13.45 -4.98
C GLY A 58 17.12 14.69 -5.81
N GLU A 59 17.29 14.52 -7.13
CA GLU A 59 17.54 15.64 -8.05
C GLU A 59 16.34 16.57 -8.14
N ILE A 60 15.13 16.02 -8.31
CA ILE A 60 13.90 16.81 -8.37
C ILE A 60 13.67 17.55 -7.05
N LEU A 61 13.91 16.89 -5.92
CA LEU A 61 13.79 17.50 -4.60
C LEU A 61 14.77 18.65 -4.42
N ALA A 62 16.03 18.50 -4.83
CA ALA A 62 17.02 19.59 -4.82
C ALA A 62 16.53 20.78 -5.67
N LYS A 63 15.98 20.53 -6.86
CA LYS A 63 15.38 21.57 -7.73
C LYS A 63 14.23 22.31 -7.06
N GLN A 64 13.35 21.61 -6.34
CA GLN A 64 12.22 22.26 -5.65
C GLN A 64 12.68 23.07 -4.42
N LEU A 65 13.56 22.52 -3.60
CA LEU A 65 14.06 23.20 -2.40
C LEU A 65 14.89 24.44 -2.76
N ALA A 66 15.69 24.39 -3.84
CA ALA A 66 16.41 25.56 -4.35
C ALA A 66 15.43 26.69 -4.75
N LYS A 67 14.34 26.38 -5.45
CA LYS A 67 13.29 27.35 -5.84
C LYS A 67 12.57 27.96 -4.64
N LEU A 68 12.44 27.21 -3.56
CA LEU A 68 11.90 27.69 -2.27
C LEU A 68 12.90 28.56 -1.50
N GLY A 69 14.15 28.68 -1.96
CA GLY A 69 15.16 29.53 -1.35
C GLY A 69 15.98 28.85 -0.26
N ALA A 70 16.06 27.52 -0.25
CA ALA A 70 16.98 26.80 0.62
C ALA A 70 18.44 26.92 0.13
N LYS A 71 19.38 26.80 1.07
CA LYS A 71 20.79 26.49 0.82
C LYS A 71 20.92 24.98 0.84
N LEU A 72 21.74 24.42 -0.05
CA LEU A 72 21.78 22.98 -0.27
C LEU A 72 23.18 22.40 -0.10
N ILE A 73 23.25 21.25 0.53
CA ILE A 73 24.38 20.31 0.42
C ILE A 73 23.85 19.11 -0.37
N ILE A 74 24.41 18.85 -1.55
CA ILE A 74 24.00 17.73 -2.40
C ILE A 74 25.08 16.66 -2.40
N SER A 75 24.67 15.43 -2.08
CA SER A 75 25.58 14.30 -1.92
C SER A 75 25.18 13.09 -2.73
N ALA A 76 26.17 12.46 -3.33
CA ALA A 76 26.11 11.19 -4.05
C ALA A 76 27.55 10.71 -4.31
N ARG A 77 27.70 9.50 -4.86
CA ARG A 77 29.01 8.93 -5.18
C ARG A 77 29.69 9.60 -6.39
N ASN A 78 28.90 10.06 -7.36
CA ASN A 78 29.44 10.65 -8.59
C ASN A 78 29.39 12.18 -8.51
N GLU A 79 30.56 12.80 -8.33
CA GLU A 79 30.73 14.24 -8.25
C GLU A 79 30.36 14.96 -9.55
N ALA A 80 30.69 14.39 -10.72
CA ALA A 80 30.38 15.01 -12.01
C ALA A 80 28.86 15.17 -12.22
N GLU A 81 28.07 14.18 -11.78
CA GLU A 81 26.60 14.27 -11.80
C GLU A 81 26.07 15.29 -10.80
N LEU A 82 26.66 15.41 -9.61
CA LEU A 82 26.27 16.44 -8.65
C LEU A 82 26.54 17.84 -9.20
N GLU A 83 27.68 18.03 -9.86
CA GLU A 83 28.01 19.29 -10.51
C GLU A 83 27.07 19.60 -11.69
N ARG A 84 26.63 18.58 -12.45
CA ARG A 84 25.55 18.74 -13.44
C ARG A 84 24.27 19.23 -12.77
N VAL A 85 23.83 18.56 -11.72
CA VAL A 85 22.62 18.93 -10.98
C VAL A 85 22.73 20.37 -10.46
N LYS A 86 23.85 20.74 -9.82
CA LYS A 86 24.11 22.09 -9.33
C LYS A 86 23.96 23.16 -10.41
N ARG A 87 24.49 22.92 -11.61
CA ARG A 87 24.36 23.85 -12.76
C ARG A 87 22.92 24.03 -13.24
N GLU A 88 22.07 23.01 -13.06
CA GLU A 88 20.66 23.05 -13.45
C GLU A 88 19.74 23.66 -12.37
N LEU A 89 20.23 23.87 -11.15
CA LEU A 89 19.44 24.47 -10.09
C LEU A 89 19.16 25.94 -10.38
N THR A 90 18.03 26.42 -9.86
CA THR A 90 17.64 27.83 -9.90
C THR A 90 17.02 28.18 -8.56
N GLY A 91 17.31 29.38 -8.04
CA GLY A 91 16.85 29.76 -6.71
C GLY A 91 17.64 30.91 -6.09
N LYS A 92 17.16 31.39 -4.94
CA LYS A 92 17.71 32.55 -4.21
C LYS A 92 19.21 32.44 -3.93
N HIS A 93 19.68 31.25 -3.56
CA HIS A 93 21.08 31.01 -3.16
C HIS A 93 21.91 30.28 -4.22
N VAL A 94 21.40 30.09 -5.44
CA VAL A 94 22.15 29.38 -6.48
C VAL A 94 23.04 30.38 -7.23
N PRO A 95 24.33 30.05 -7.49
CA PRO A 95 25.02 28.78 -7.21
C PRO A 95 25.77 28.74 -5.87
N ASP A 96 25.97 29.87 -5.20
CA ASP A 96 26.94 29.98 -4.10
C ASP A 96 26.55 29.22 -2.83
N GLY A 97 25.25 29.16 -2.54
CA GLY A 97 24.64 28.40 -1.45
C GLY A 97 24.33 26.95 -1.80
N VAL A 98 24.84 26.42 -2.92
CA VAL A 98 24.80 24.99 -3.25
C VAL A 98 26.19 24.41 -3.17
N LYS A 99 26.38 23.46 -2.25
CA LYS A 99 27.65 22.77 -2.01
C LYS A 99 27.56 21.32 -2.46
N VAL A 100 28.56 20.89 -3.21
CA VAL A 100 28.70 19.51 -3.66
C VAL A 100 29.58 18.77 -2.66
N LEU A 101 29.08 17.63 -2.18
CA LEU A 101 29.79 16.78 -1.24
C LEU A 101 29.71 15.33 -1.71
N PRO A 102 30.74 14.84 -2.41
CA PRO A 102 30.84 13.42 -2.76
C PRO A 102 30.77 12.58 -1.49
N LEU A 103 29.87 11.60 -1.48
CA LEU A 103 29.58 10.76 -0.32
C LEU A 103 29.19 9.36 -0.76
N ASP A 104 29.92 8.39 -0.25
CA ASP A 104 29.53 6.99 -0.28
C ASP A 104 29.13 6.55 1.14
N LEU A 105 27.85 6.20 1.29
CA LEU A 105 27.29 5.81 2.58
C LEU A 105 27.76 4.42 3.02
N ALA A 106 28.40 3.65 2.14
CA ALA A 106 28.95 2.34 2.45
C ALA A 106 30.40 2.39 2.97
N SER A 107 31.04 3.57 3.01
CA SER A 107 32.48 3.70 3.29
C SER A 107 32.89 3.54 4.76
N GLY A 108 31.98 3.17 5.65
CA GLY A 108 32.26 2.99 7.08
C GLY A 108 32.19 4.28 7.90
N GLU A 109 32.22 4.15 9.22
CA GLU A 109 31.87 5.23 10.16
C GLU A 109 32.87 6.40 10.14
N ASP A 110 34.18 6.12 10.06
CA ASP A 110 35.21 7.17 10.09
C ASP A 110 35.10 8.10 8.87
N HIS A 111 34.89 7.54 7.67
CA HIS A 111 34.64 8.33 6.46
C HIS A 111 33.35 9.15 6.55
N LEU A 112 32.33 8.65 7.25
CA LEU A 112 31.10 9.40 7.47
C LEU A 112 31.31 10.57 8.43
N LYS A 113 32.14 10.41 9.46
CA LYS A 113 32.52 11.50 10.37
C LYS A 113 33.22 12.63 9.61
N ASP A 114 34.21 12.31 8.79
CA ASP A 114 34.91 13.29 7.95
C ASP A 114 33.94 14.02 7.01
N ALA A 115 32.96 13.31 6.45
CA ALA A 115 31.96 13.90 5.57
C ALA A 115 31.01 14.85 6.32
N VAL A 116 30.63 14.53 7.55
CA VAL A 116 29.82 15.39 8.41
C VAL A 116 30.60 16.66 8.76
N GLU A 117 31.86 16.54 9.19
CA GLU A 117 32.71 17.69 9.48
C GLU A 117 32.85 18.62 8.26
N LYS A 118 33.05 18.03 7.08
CA LYS A 118 33.10 18.78 5.83
C LYS A 118 31.76 19.46 5.51
N ALA A 119 30.63 18.78 5.72
CA ALA A 119 29.30 19.35 5.52
C ALA A 119 29.05 20.56 6.45
N GLU A 120 29.40 20.45 7.72
CA GLU A 120 29.28 21.53 8.71
C GLU A 120 30.19 22.72 8.38
N SER A 121 31.39 22.46 7.86
CA SER A 121 32.35 23.50 7.46
C SER A 121 31.83 24.43 6.36
N PHE A 122 30.86 23.98 5.56
CA PHE A 122 30.30 24.80 4.48
C PHE A 122 29.42 25.95 4.96
N PHE A 123 28.79 25.79 6.12
CA PHE A 123 27.84 26.75 6.68
C PHE A 123 28.12 26.95 8.17
N LEU A 124 29.33 27.44 8.48
CA LEU A 124 29.89 27.60 9.84
C LEU A 124 28.98 28.29 10.86
N SER A 125 28.09 29.19 10.42
CA SER A 125 27.19 29.96 11.28
C SER A 125 25.80 29.34 11.46
N ALA A 126 25.42 28.34 10.65
CA ALA A 126 24.07 27.80 10.60
C ALA A 126 23.99 26.28 10.82
N GLY A 127 25.06 25.52 10.50
CA GLY A 127 25.00 24.06 10.51
C GLY A 127 24.02 23.53 9.45
N VAL A 128 23.46 22.33 9.70
CA VAL A 128 22.45 21.69 8.85
C VAL A 128 21.11 21.69 9.58
N ASP A 129 20.08 22.33 9.00
CA ASP A 129 18.73 22.35 9.57
C ASP A 129 17.97 21.05 9.27
N TYR A 130 18.12 20.53 8.06
CA TYR A 130 17.40 19.34 7.59
C TYR A 130 18.33 18.39 6.85
N MET A 131 18.24 17.10 7.17
CA MET A 131 18.89 16.02 6.42
C MET A 131 17.85 15.11 5.79
N ILE A 132 18.02 14.82 4.51
CA ILE A 132 17.13 13.98 3.72
C ILE A 132 17.89 12.74 3.28
N HIS A 133 17.55 11.61 3.91
CA HIS A 133 18.07 10.29 3.57
C HIS A 133 17.33 9.75 2.33
N ASN A 134 17.82 10.09 1.15
CA ASN A 134 17.24 9.64 -0.12
C ASN A 134 18.15 8.65 -0.89
N ALA A 135 19.44 8.54 -0.55
CA ALA A 135 20.32 7.55 -1.16
C ALA A 135 19.79 6.12 -0.91
N ALA A 136 19.71 5.33 -1.99
CA ALA A 136 19.32 3.94 -1.97
C ALA A 136 20.28 3.09 -2.81
N VAL A 137 20.36 1.80 -2.49
CA VAL A 137 21.06 0.79 -3.27
C VAL A 137 20.03 -0.16 -3.85
N GLU A 138 19.97 -0.24 -5.17
CA GLU A 138 19.32 -1.35 -5.84
C GLU A 138 20.30 -2.52 -5.85
N ARG A 139 19.93 -3.63 -5.21
CA ARG A 139 20.67 -4.88 -5.41
C ARG A 139 20.32 -5.40 -6.80
N PRO A 140 21.29 -5.54 -7.73
CA PRO A 140 21.03 -6.32 -8.92
C PRO A 140 20.62 -7.71 -8.46
N VAL A 141 19.49 -8.18 -8.96
CA VAL A 141 19.07 -9.57 -8.79
C VAL A 141 20.23 -10.43 -9.30
N GLY A 142 20.83 -11.24 -8.43
CA GLY A 142 21.96 -12.08 -8.82
C GLY A 142 21.57 -12.94 -10.01
N GLU A 143 22.49 -13.16 -10.97
CA GLU A 143 22.28 -14.14 -12.03
C GLU A 143 21.90 -15.49 -11.40
N GLY A 144 20.63 -15.89 -11.53
CA GLY A 144 20.08 -17.12 -10.94
C GLY A 144 19.19 -16.96 -9.70
N GLU A 145 19.10 -15.76 -9.10
CA GLU A 145 18.03 -15.48 -8.13
C GLU A 145 16.71 -15.26 -8.88
N ILE A 146 15.83 -16.25 -8.85
CA ILE A 146 14.45 -16.10 -9.29
C ILE A 146 13.79 -15.16 -8.27
N VAL A 147 13.81 -13.85 -8.51
CA VAL A 147 12.88 -12.96 -7.83
C VAL A 147 11.50 -13.40 -8.29
N PRO A 148 10.66 -13.94 -7.38
CA PRO A 148 9.30 -14.28 -7.77
C PRO A 148 8.70 -13.00 -8.36
N PRO A 149 8.05 -13.07 -9.53
CA PRO A 149 7.43 -11.89 -10.11
C PRO A 149 6.61 -11.22 -9.00
N PRO A 150 6.70 -9.89 -8.82
CA PRO A 150 5.91 -9.20 -7.80
C PRO A 150 4.49 -9.71 -7.95
N GLU A 151 3.92 -10.27 -6.88
CA GLU A 151 2.69 -11.05 -6.92
C GLU A 151 1.62 -10.18 -7.61
N ARG A 152 1.45 -10.35 -8.92
CA ARG A 152 0.88 -9.31 -9.80
C ARG A 152 -0.57 -9.00 -9.49
N SER A 153 -1.16 -9.81 -8.64
CA SER A 153 -2.56 -9.78 -8.33
C SER A 153 -2.75 -10.08 -6.85
N PHE A 154 -2.37 -9.11 -6.01
CA PHE A 154 -3.02 -8.91 -4.71
C PHE A 154 -4.53 -9.20 -4.86
N TRP A 155 -5.17 -8.62 -5.90
CA TRP A 155 -6.55 -8.86 -6.28
C TRP A 155 -6.93 -10.31 -6.63
N ALA A 156 -6.05 -11.11 -7.26
CA ALA A 156 -6.36 -12.50 -7.59
C ALA A 156 -6.44 -13.37 -6.34
N LYS A 157 -5.59 -13.08 -5.33
CA LYS A 157 -5.64 -13.76 -4.04
C LYS A 157 -6.99 -13.50 -3.35
N TYR A 158 -7.47 -12.26 -3.32
CA TYR A 158 -8.79 -11.96 -2.74
C TYR A 158 -9.95 -12.56 -3.56
N TRP A 159 -9.90 -12.49 -4.89
CA TRP A 159 -10.93 -13.09 -5.75
C TRP A 159 -11.02 -14.62 -5.60
N MET A 160 -9.88 -15.29 -5.41
CA MET A 160 -9.84 -16.74 -5.13
C MET A 160 -10.54 -17.12 -3.82
N TYR A 161 -10.59 -16.23 -2.82
CA TYR A 161 -11.35 -16.46 -1.59
C TYR A 161 -12.80 -15.97 -1.68
N LEU A 162 -13.05 -14.87 -2.39
CA LEU A 162 -14.39 -14.26 -2.52
C LEU A 162 -15.35 -15.12 -3.34
N ILE A 163 -14.89 -15.74 -4.45
CA ILE A 163 -15.77 -16.57 -5.30
C ILE A 163 -16.26 -17.83 -4.54
N PRO A 164 -15.39 -18.67 -3.95
CA PRO A 164 -15.85 -19.85 -3.22
C PRO A 164 -16.66 -19.49 -1.97
N LEU A 165 -16.27 -18.44 -1.24
CA LEU A 165 -17.04 -17.97 -0.08
C LEU A 165 -18.44 -17.50 -0.50
N GLY A 166 -18.54 -16.77 -1.61
CA GLY A 166 -19.82 -16.35 -2.18
C GLY A 166 -20.71 -17.54 -2.54
N LEU A 167 -20.15 -18.60 -3.13
CA LEU A 167 -20.88 -19.83 -3.44
C LEU A 167 -21.34 -20.58 -2.18
N ILE A 168 -20.50 -20.65 -1.15
CA ILE A 168 -20.86 -21.28 0.14
C ILE A 168 -22.02 -20.53 0.79
N VAL A 169 -21.95 -19.19 0.83
CA VAL A 169 -23.02 -18.35 1.37
C VAL A 169 -24.30 -18.50 0.55
N MET A 170 -24.20 -18.51 -0.78
CA MET A 170 -25.35 -18.69 -1.67
C MET A 170 -26.01 -20.06 -1.44
N ASN A 171 -25.22 -21.14 -1.35
CA ASN A 171 -25.73 -22.48 -1.05
C ASN A 171 -26.44 -22.53 0.31
N ALA A 172 -25.87 -21.89 1.34
CA ALA A 172 -26.48 -21.82 2.66
C ALA A 172 -27.81 -21.04 2.65
N ILE A 173 -27.88 -19.92 1.90
CA ILE A 173 -29.11 -19.15 1.72
C ILE A 173 -30.16 -19.96 0.97
N THR A 174 -29.78 -20.63 -0.13
CA THR A 174 -30.69 -21.50 -0.89
C THR A 174 -31.26 -22.63 -0.03
N GLN A 175 -30.42 -23.28 0.79
CA GLN A 175 -30.90 -24.29 1.73
C GLN A 175 -31.84 -23.71 2.78
N ALA A 176 -31.52 -22.54 3.35
CA ALA A 176 -32.38 -21.87 4.33
C ALA A 176 -33.73 -21.47 3.73
N MET A 177 -33.76 -20.99 2.47
CA MET A 177 -35.00 -20.64 1.77
C MET A 177 -35.85 -21.86 1.45
N ASN A 178 -35.24 -22.95 0.95
CA ASN A 178 -35.96 -24.18 0.65
C ASN A 178 -36.52 -24.85 1.93
N MET A 179 -35.78 -24.80 3.05
CA MET A 179 -36.26 -25.29 4.35
C MET A 179 -37.40 -24.42 4.91
N ALA A 180 -37.40 -23.11 4.64
CA ALA A 180 -38.49 -22.22 5.03
C ALA A 180 -39.77 -22.47 4.21
N GLU A 181 -39.65 -22.90 2.95
CA GLU A 181 -40.78 -23.30 2.11
C GLU A 181 -41.36 -24.66 2.53
N GLU A 182 -40.53 -25.65 2.88
CA GLU A 182 -40.99 -26.95 3.38
C GLU A 182 -41.76 -26.84 4.71
N GLY A 183 -41.39 -25.88 5.57
CA GLY A 183 -42.10 -25.59 6.83
C GLY A 183 -43.44 -24.86 6.67
N ALA A 184 -43.70 -24.25 5.51
CA ALA A 184 -44.94 -23.50 5.24
C ALA A 184 -46.03 -24.33 4.55
N GLY A 185 -45.73 -25.56 4.12
CA GLY A 185 -46.57 -26.36 3.21
C GLY A 185 -47.36 -27.53 3.80
N GLN A 186 -47.36 -27.78 5.11
CA GLN A 186 -48.07 -28.93 5.69
C GLN A 186 -49.36 -28.54 6.44
N PRO A 187 -50.56 -28.81 5.89
CA PRO A 187 -51.76 -28.91 6.70
C PRO A 187 -51.77 -30.26 7.42
N ALA A 188 -52.18 -30.22 8.69
CA ALA A 188 -52.29 -31.38 9.57
C ALA A 188 -53.31 -32.42 9.06
N GLY A 189 -52.92 -33.69 9.11
CA GLY A 189 -53.84 -34.82 9.24
C GLY A 189 -53.88 -35.80 8.07
N GLN A 190 -53.33 -37.00 8.27
CA GLN A 190 -54.12 -38.24 8.44
C GLN A 190 -53.20 -39.43 8.75
N ALA A 191 -53.65 -40.26 9.68
CA ALA A 191 -53.00 -41.44 10.20
C ALA A 191 -53.49 -42.73 9.50
N GLN A 192 -52.69 -43.80 9.65
CA GLN A 192 -52.99 -45.25 9.46
C GLN A 192 -53.01 -45.78 8.00
N GLN A 193 -52.45 -46.97 7.65
CA GLN A 193 -52.14 -48.21 8.38
C GLN A 193 -51.13 -49.11 7.59
N PRO A 194 -50.53 -50.19 8.17
CA PRO A 194 -49.51 -51.02 7.53
C PRO A 194 -50.11 -52.22 6.78
N ALA A 195 -49.53 -52.62 5.64
CA ALA A 195 -50.01 -53.76 4.85
C ALA A 195 -49.14 -55.03 5.02
N ALA A 196 -49.84 -56.14 5.24
CA ALA A 196 -49.39 -57.44 5.72
C ALA A 196 -48.63 -58.32 4.71
N VAL A 197 -47.91 -59.28 5.29
CA VAL A 197 -47.37 -60.52 4.71
C VAL A 197 -48.47 -61.39 4.09
N GLN A 198 -48.30 -61.89 2.86
CA GLN A 198 -48.93 -63.15 2.39
C GLN A 198 -48.07 -63.92 1.37
N ARG A 199 -48.10 -65.26 1.53
CA ARG A 199 -47.29 -66.32 0.89
C ARG A 199 -47.75 -66.62 -0.54
N GLY A 200 -46.86 -67.21 -1.35
CA GLY A 200 -47.06 -67.49 -2.77
C GLY A 200 -47.74 -68.81 -3.17
N SER A 201 -47.79 -69.04 -4.49
CA SER A 201 -47.77 -70.31 -5.26
C SER A 201 -47.93 -69.92 -6.75
N SER A 202 -46.95 -70.17 -7.63
CA SER A 202 -46.64 -71.40 -8.39
C SER A 202 -47.38 -71.55 -9.73
N SER A 203 -46.61 -71.99 -10.73
CA SER A 203 -46.95 -72.55 -12.04
C SER A 203 -47.25 -71.55 -13.18
N ALA A 204 -46.77 -71.69 -14.42
CA ALA A 204 -45.95 -72.71 -15.07
C ALA A 204 -45.72 -72.33 -16.56
N VAL A 205 -44.55 -72.69 -17.14
CA VAL A 205 -44.41 -73.36 -18.48
C VAL A 205 -44.70 -72.50 -19.75
N ARG A 206 -43.95 -72.48 -20.87
CA ARG A 206 -42.81 -73.23 -21.45
C ARG A 206 -42.26 -72.48 -22.71
N ARG A 207 -40.95 -72.60 -22.94
CA ARG A 207 -40.20 -72.93 -24.20
C ARG A 207 -40.50 -72.18 -25.52
N ARG A 208 -39.42 -71.72 -26.19
CA ARG A 208 -38.40 -72.57 -26.84
C ARG A 208 -37.01 -72.00 -26.60
#